data_AF-A0A6A3G3P7-F1
#
_entry.id   AF-A0A6A3G3P7-F1
#
_cell.length_a   1.000
_cell.length_b   1.000
_cell.length_c   1.000
_cell.angle_alpha   90.00
_cell.angle_beta   90.00
_cell.angle_gamma   90.00
#
_symmetry.space_group_name_H-M   'P 1'
#
loop_
_entity.id
_entity.type
_entity.pdbx_description
1 polymer ?
#
loop_
_entity_poly.entity_id
_entity_poly.type
_entity_poly.pdbx_seq_one_letter_code
_entity_poly.pdbx_strand_id
1 'polypeptide(L)' 'HGLAKLKEMHAAHPEDVGVICRLTRAAYDVSNLKATSTNEKMELTYYARDVIQKGLDLTKDVAAVHNW' A
#
# COMPACT_ATOMS: atom_id res chain seq x y z
N HIS A 1 3.89 -6.86 -11.32
CA HIS A 1 2.77 -7.60 -10.70
C HIS A 1 1.54 -6.70 -10.70
N GLY A 2 0.38 -7.19 -11.13
CA GLY A 2 -0.86 -6.41 -11.09
C GLY A 2 -1.37 -6.19 -9.66
N LEU A 3 -2.25 -5.20 -9.47
CA LEU A 3 -2.81 -4.82 -8.16
C LEU A 3 -3.45 -6.02 -7.43
N ALA A 4 -4.19 -6.88 -8.15
CA ALA A 4 -4.80 -8.08 -7.58
C ALA A 4 -3.76 -9.03 -6.96
N LYS A 5 -2.63 -9.24 -7.64
CA LYS A 5 -1.57 -10.13 -7.14
C LYS A 5 -0.91 -9.56 -5.89
N LEU A 6 -0.72 -8.25 -5.82
CA LEU A 6 -0.18 -7.60 -4.61
C LEU A 6 -1.15 -7.69 -3.43
N LYS A 7 -2.47 -7.63 -3.68
CA LYS A 7 -3.49 -7.87 -2.65
C LYS A 7 -3.43 -9.30 -2.10
N GLU A 8 -3.29 -10.30 -2.96
CA GLU A 8 -3.10 -11.70 -2.52
C GLU A 8 -1.84 -11.87 -1.68
N MET A 9 -0.71 -11.31 -2.12
CA MET A 9 0.55 -11.39 -1.39
C MET A 9 0.45 -10.71 -0.02
N HIS A 10 -0.19 -9.54 0.06
CA HIS A 10 -0.43 -8.86 1.33
C HIS A 10 -1.40 -9.64 2.23
N ALA A 11 -2.39 -10.33 1.66
CA ALA A 11 -3.28 -11.17 2.47
C ALA A 11 -2.56 -12.40 3.04
N ALA A 12 -1.58 -12.95 2.31
CA ALA A 12 -0.77 -14.07 2.75
C ALA A 12 0.31 -13.67 3.78
N HIS A 13 0.91 -12.49 3.61
CA HIS A 13 1.98 -11.95 4.44
C HIS A 13 1.71 -10.46 4.75
N PRO A 14 0.76 -10.15 5.64
CA PRO A 14 0.37 -8.77 5.95
C PRO A 14 1.50 -7.95 6.60
N GLU A 15 2.51 -8.61 7.15
CA GLU A 15 3.69 -7.99 7.76
C GLU A 15 4.83 -7.66 6.77
N ASP A 16 4.76 -8.16 5.52
CA ASP A 16 5.80 -7.91 4.52
C ASP A 16 5.76 -6.45 4.05
N VAL A 17 6.63 -5.62 4.66
CA VAL A 17 6.78 -4.19 4.36
C VAL A 17 7.09 -3.94 2.88
N GLY A 18 7.83 -4.85 2.21
CA GLY A 18 8.12 -4.73 0.78
C GLY A 18 6.89 -4.94 -0.09
N VAL A 19 5.98 -5.83 0.31
CA VAL A 19 4.67 -6.00 -0.33
C VAL A 19 3.76 -4.81 -0.03
N ILE A 20 3.71 -4.32 1.20
CA ILE A 20 2.96 -3.12 1.59
C ILE A 20 3.35 -1.92 0.72
N CYS A 21 4.64 -1.60 0.61
CA CYS A 21 5.13 -0.48 -0.19
C CYS A 21 4.75 -0.60 -1.67
N ARG A 22 4.90 -1.80 -2.26
CA ARG A 22 4.52 -2.05 -3.67
C ARG A 22 3.01 -1.95 -3.87
N LEU A 23 2.22 -2.43 -2.91
CA LEU A 23 0.76 -2.39 -2.94
C LEU A 23 0.24 -0.95 -2.83
N THR A 24 0.75 -0.15 -1.88
CA THR A 24 0.47 1.28 -1.78
C THR A 24 0.78 1.98 -3.09
N ARG A 25 1.97 1.74 -3.66
CA ARG A 25 2.37 2.40 -4.91
C ARG A 25 1.46 1.99 -6.07
N ALA A 26 1.17 0.71 -6.23
CA ALA A 26 0.29 0.23 -7.28
C ALA A 26 -1.13 0.80 -7.15
N ALA A 27 -1.68 0.87 -5.94
CA ALA A 27 -3.00 1.47 -5.71
C ALA A 27 -3.03 2.96 -6.09
N TYR A 28 -1.99 3.71 -5.71
CA TYR A 28 -1.86 5.13 -6.05
C TYR A 28 -1.62 5.36 -7.56
N ASP A 29 -0.85 4.50 -8.22
CA ASP A 29 -0.63 4.60 -9.66
C ASP A 29 -1.93 4.32 -10.44
N VAL A 30 -2.69 3.28 -10.04
CA VAL A 30 -4.00 2.99 -10.66
C VAL A 30 -4.99 4.12 -10.40
N SER A 31 -4.99 4.74 -9.21
CA SER A 31 -5.88 5.86 -8.91
C SER A 31 -5.65 7.06 -9.84
N ASN A 32 -4.44 7.22 -10.38
CA ASN A 32 -4.06 8.33 -11.27
C ASN A 32 -4.17 8.03 -12.77
N LEU A 33 -4.61 6.83 -13.17
CA LEU A 33 -4.86 6.55 -14.59
C LEU A 33 -6.06 7.34 -15.10
N LYS A 34 -6.00 7.79 -16.36
CA LYS A 34 -7.10 8.51 -17.02
C LYS A 34 -8.40 7.68 -17.11
N ALA A 35 -8.28 6.37 -17.14
CA ALA A 35 -9.41 5.44 -17.23
C ALA A 35 -10.13 5.21 -15.88
N THR A 36 -9.53 5.63 -14.78
CA THR A 36 -10.06 5.41 -13.43
C THR A 36 -11.16 6.42 -13.14
N SER A 37 -12.34 5.94 -12.74
CA SER A 37 -13.46 6.81 -12.39
C SER A 37 -13.18 7.65 -11.14
N THR A 38 -13.90 8.74 -10.93
CA THR A 38 -13.73 9.60 -9.73
C THR A 38 -13.94 8.81 -8.43
N ASN A 39 -14.95 7.94 -8.39
CA ASN A 39 -15.23 7.12 -7.21
C ASN A 39 -14.11 6.12 -6.95
N GLU A 40 -13.66 5.41 -7.99
CA GLU A 40 -12.58 4.44 -7.88
C GLU A 40 -11.24 5.11 -7.50
N LYS A 41 -10.96 6.31 -8.03
CA LYS A 41 -9.81 7.12 -7.64
C LYS A 41 -9.82 7.43 -6.13
N MET A 42 -10.98 7.82 -5.60
CA MET A 42 -11.15 8.09 -4.17
C MET A 42 -10.90 6.82 -3.35
N GLU A 43 -11.54 5.71 -3.70
CA GLU A 43 -11.38 4.42 -3.02
C GLU A 43 -9.93 3.94 -3.01
N LEU A 44 -9.25 3.99 -4.17
CA LEU A 44 -7.86 3.58 -4.29
C LEU A 44 -6.90 4.50 -3.52
N THR A 45 -7.20 5.79 -3.46
CA THR A 45 -6.39 6.76 -2.70
C THR A 45 -6.49 6.49 -1.20
N TYR A 46 -7.72 6.27 -0.68
CA TYR A 46 -7.91 5.90 0.72
C TYR A 46 -7.33 4.52 1.05
N TYR A 47 -7.46 3.56 0.13
CA TYR A 47 -6.85 2.25 0.26
C TYR A 47 -5.32 2.33 0.34
N ALA A 48 -4.68 3.09 -0.55
CA ALA A 48 -3.23 3.29 -0.52
C ALA A 48 -2.76 3.89 0.82
N ARG A 49 -3.53 4.86 1.35
CA ARG A 49 -3.28 5.49 2.66
C ARG A 49 -3.41 4.50 3.82
N ASP A 50 -4.44 3.66 3.82
CA ASP A 50 -4.63 2.65 4.87
C ASP A 50 -3.50 1.61 4.88
N VAL A 51 -3.10 1.14 3.69
CA VAL A 51 -2.02 0.15 3.55
C VAL A 51 -0.68 0.72 4.04
N ILE A 52 -0.33 1.96 3.66
CA ILE A 52 0.96 2.53 4.13
C ILE A 52 0.95 2.82 5.63
N GLN A 53 -0.20 3.18 6.21
CA GLN A 53 -0.31 3.39 7.65
C GLN A 53 -0.01 2.08 8.42
N LYS A 54 -0.52 0.94 7.94
CA LYS A 54 -0.17 -0.37 8.50
C LYS A 54 1.32 -0.67 8.41
N GLY A 55 1.95 -0.34 7.27
CA GLY A 55 3.40 -0.46 7.12
C GLY A 55 4.17 0.37 8.13
N LEU A 56 3.78 1.63 8.32
CA LEU A 56 4.38 2.51 9.32
C LEU A 56 4.22 1.94 10.73
N ASP A 57 3.02 1.46 11.07
CA ASP A 57 2.72 0.87 12.38
C ASP A 57 3.58 -0.37 12.67
N LEU A 58 3.81 -1.23 11.67
CA LEU A 58 4.71 -2.39 11.79
C LEU A 58 6.17 -2.00 12.02
N THR A 59 6.59 -0.83 11.55
CA THR A 59 7.97 -0.33 11.69
C THR A 59 8.19 0.53 12.93
N LYS A 60 7.14 0.88 13.69
CA LYS A 60 7.25 1.77 14.86
C LYS A 60 8.22 1.26 15.93
N ASP A 61 8.31 -0.06 16.10
CA ASP A 61 9.18 -0.71 17.10
C ASP A 61 10.54 -1.14 16.54
N VAL A 62 10.83 -0.84 15.26
CA VAL A 62 12.14 -1.13 14.66
C VAL A 62 13.09 0.02 15.04
N ALA A 63 13.88 -0.19 16.10
CA ALA A 63 14.85 0.79 16.63
C ALA A 63 15.81 1.39 15.58
N ALA A 64 16.00 0.73 14.43
CA ALA A 64 16.83 1.23 13.33
C ALA A 64 16.25 2.49 12.63
N VAL A 65 14.94 2.76 12.73
CA VAL A 65 14.30 3.93 12.09
C VAL A 65 14.37 5.19 12.96
N HIS A 66 14.71 5.07 14.24
CA HIS A 66 14.76 6.20 15.19
C HIS A 66 16.18 6.79 15.38
N ASN A 67 17.18 6.25 14.68
CA ASN A 67 18.60 6.61 14.82
C ASN A 67 19.19 7.32 13.57
N TRP A 68 18.41 8.14 12.88
CA TRP A 68 18.87 8.98 11.76
C TRP A 68 18.78 10.46 12.10
#